data_AF-V5H5E6-F1
#
_entry.id   AF-V5H5E6-F1
#
_cell.length_a   1.000
_cell.length_b   1.000
_cell.length_c   1.000
_cell.angle_alpha   90.00
_cell.angle_beta   90.00
_cell.angle_gamma   90.00
#
_symmetry.space_group_name_H-M   'P 1'
#
loop_
_entity.id
_entity.type
_entity.pdbx_description
1 polymer ?
#
loop_
_entity_poly.entity_id
_entity_poly.type
_entity_poly.pdbx_seq_one_letter_code
_entity_poly.pdbx_strand_id
1 'polypeptide(L)'
;LEALLLKLRARNLSDVQFLVVNSLDSAAEVRELERRVSFPVYQETANELVWSVLEGDKDDVFIYDRCGRLSYFIPFPLSVTLPGRHPVVEEALNTTYYASPCGDFCPQDSSAIPLGSSPHEHQQQRIPGQIDAEGEGETGIAVSPPATPSEGLGWRVIHMVFGDGHQGQVDSHTPSRAQEGGVTRGAPHDHQERHPTPTECVSINKAI
;
A
#
# COMPACT_ATOMS: atom_id res chain seq x y z
N LEU A 1 -8.62 -16.26 0.65
CA LEU A 1 -8.71 -14.96 1.38
C LEU A 1 -9.88 -14.87 2.35
N GLU A 2 -11.13 -15.24 2.00
CA GLU A 2 -12.26 -15.20 2.95
C GLU A 2 -11.97 -15.92 4.28
N ALA A 3 -11.42 -17.14 4.21
CA ALA A 3 -11.01 -17.88 5.41
C ALA A 3 -9.94 -17.16 6.24
N LEU A 4 -9.02 -16.42 5.60
CA LEU A 4 -8.01 -15.61 6.29
C LEU A 4 -8.66 -14.41 6.99
N LEU A 5 -9.59 -13.72 6.33
CA LEU A 5 -10.36 -12.63 6.95
C LEU A 5 -11.10 -13.11 8.21
N LEU A 6 -11.81 -14.26 8.13
CA LEU A 6 -12.51 -14.83 9.28
C LEU A 6 -11.54 -15.18 10.42
N LYS A 7 -10.36 -15.74 10.09
CA LYS A 7 -9.31 -16.04 11.06
C LYS A 7 -8.78 -14.78 11.77
N LEU A 8 -8.62 -13.67 11.05
CA LEU A 8 -8.17 -12.39 11.62
C LEU A 8 -9.23 -11.77 12.51
N ARG A 9 -10.51 -11.78 12.08
CA ARG A 9 -11.63 -11.31 12.89
C ARG A 9 -11.75 -12.08 14.20
N ALA A 10 -11.57 -13.41 14.17
CA ALA A 10 -11.55 -14.23 15.37
C ALA A 10 -10.41 -13.90 16.35
N ARG A 11 -9.35 -13.22 15.88
CA ARG A 11 -8.22 -12.74 16.67
C ARG A 11 -8.35 -11.26 17.07
N ASN A 12 -9.49 -10.61 16.79
CA ASN A 12 -9.74 -9.17 16.99
C ASN A 12 -8.90 -8.22 16.11
N LEU A 13 -8.45 -8.68 14.93
CA LEU A 13 -7.78 -7.82 13.93
C LEU A 13 -8.83 -7.34 12.93
N SER A 14 -9.75 -6.48 13.39
CA SER A 14 -10.93 -6.04 12.62
C SER A 14 -10.67 -4.83 11.71
N ASP A 15 -9.56 -4.15 11.93
CA ASP A 15 -9.05 -2.98 11.19
C ASP A 15 -8.22 -3.36 9.95
N VAL A 16 -8.07 -4.66 9.67
CA VAL A 16 -7.52 -5.17 8.41
C VAL A 16 -8.64 -5.26 7.37
N GLN A 17 -8.48 -4.52 6.28
CA GLN A 17 -9.41 -4.45 5.17
C GLN A 17 -8.90 -5.30 4.00
N PHE A 18 -9.81 -6.00 3.32
CA PHE A 18 -9.51 -6.79 2.14
C PHE A 18 -10.21 -6.18 0.93
N LEU A 19 -9.54 -6.22 -0.22
CA LEU A 19 -10.07 -5.83 -1.51
C LEU A 19 -9.66 -6.89 -2.55
N VAL A 20 -10.61 -7.38 -3.32
CA VAL A 20 -10.32 -8.11 -4.55
C VAL A 20 -10.41 -7.14 -5.72
N VAL A 21 -9.44 -7.20 -6.64
CA VAL A 21 -9.43 -6.44 -7.89
C VAL A 21 -9.60 -7.43 -9.03
N ASN A 22 -10.69 -7.29 -9.77
CA ASN A 22 -10.96 -8.04 -10.99
C ASN A 22 -10.47 -7.24 -12.22
N SER A 23 -9.82 -7.88 -13.19
CA SER A 23 -9.39 -7.18 -14.42
C SER A 23 -10.57 -6.75 -15.27
N LEU A 24 -10.31 -5.74 -16.10
CA LEU A 24 -11.20 -5.28 -17.15
C LEU A 24 -11.66 -6.43 -18.07
N ASP A 25 -10.75 -7.34 -18.43
CA ASP A 25 -11.03 -8.44 -19.38
C ASP A 25 -11.85 -9.58 -18.77
N SER A 26 -12.00 -9.59 -17.44
CA SER A 26 -12.72 -10.64 -16.70
C SER A 26 -14.00 -10.16 -16.05
N ALA A 27 -14.60 -9.08 -16.57
CA ALA A 27 -15.81 -8.48 -16.02
C ALA A 27 -17.00 -9.46 -15.88
N ALA A 28 -17.06 -10.52 -16.68
CA ALA A 28 -18.08 -11.56 -16.57
C ALA A 28 -18.01 -12.32 -15.23
N GLU A 29 -16.83 -12.41 -14.61
CA GLU A 29 -16.57 -13.18 -13.38
C GLU A 29 -16.84 -12.39 -12.10
N VAL A 30 -17.07 -11.06 -12.18
CA VAL A 30 -17.22 -10.19 -11.01
C VAL A 30 -18.30 -10.68 -10.05
N ARG A 31 -19.44 -11.11 -10.57
CA ARG A 31 -20.56 -11.60 -9.76
C ARG A 31 -20.23 -12.88 -9.01
N GLU A 32 -19.36 -13.72 -9.57
CA GLU A 32 -18.91 -14.92 -8.86
C GLU A 32 -17.93 -14.56 -7.76
N LEU A 33 -17.03 -13.61 -8.00
CA LEU A 33 -16.14 -13.08 -6.96
C LEU A 33 -16.94 -12.50 -5.80
N GLU A 34 -17.93 -11.64 -6.06
CA GLU A 34 -18.81 -11.04 -5.04
C GLU A 34 -19.55 -12.09 -4.20
N ARG A 35 -19.88 -13.26 -4.77
CA ARG A 35 -20.51 -14.36 -4.01
C ARG A 35 -19.53 -15.10 -3.10
N ARG A 36 -18.23 -15.08 -3.41
CA ARG A 36 -17.20 -15.86 -2.72
C ARG A 36 -16.58 -15.15 -1.53
N VAL A 37 -16.75 -13.83 -1.43
CA VAL A 37 -16.12 -13.00 -0.39
C VAL A 37 -17.13 -12.08 0.30
N SER A 38 -16.89 -11.78 1.58
CA SER A 38 -17.73 -10.86 2.37
C SER A 38 -17.21 -9.41 2.37
N PHE A 39 -16.17 -9.13 1.60
CA PHE A 39 -15.49 -7.84 1.50
C PHE A 39 -15.53 -7.32 0.05
N PRO A 40 -15.23 -6.03 -0.19
CA PRO A 40 -15.38 -5.42 -1.51
C PRO A 40 -14.63 -6.15 -2.62
N VAL A 41 -15.30 -6.28 -3.75
CA VAL A 41 -14.75 -6.65 -5.05
C VAL A 41 -14.80 -5.40 -5.92
N TYR A 42 -13.65 -4.94 -6.36
CA TYR A 42 -13.53 -3.84 -7.30
C TYR A 42 -13.33 -4.40 -8.71
N GLN A 43 -14.16 -3.94 -9.63
CA GLN A 43 -14.06 -4.22 -11.05
C GLN A 43 -13.27 -3.12 -11.72
N GLU A 44 -12.11 -3.44 -12.29
CA GLU A 44 -11.34 -2.50 -13.08
C GLU A 44 -12.16 -1.96 -14.25
N THR A 45 -11.98 -0.66 -14.52
CA THR A 45 -12.65 0.06 -15.60
C THR A 45 -11.62 0.69 -16.52
N ALA A 46 -12.02 1.07 -17.73
CA ALA A 46 -11.13 1.74 -18.68
C ALA A 46 -10.58 3.11 -18.18
N ASN A 47 -11.17 3.70 -17.14
CA ASN A 47 -10.74 4.96 -16.56
C ASN A 47 -9.79 4.79 -15.36
N GLU A 48 -9.78 3.60 -14.77
CA GLU A 48 -9.09 3.32 -13.51
C GLU A 48 -8.30 2.01 -13.68
N LEU A 49 -7.10 2.12 -14.25
CA LEU A 49 -6.25 0.99 -14.65
C LEU A 49 -5.44 0.45 -13.46
N VAL A 50 -6.13 -0.08 -12.45
CA VAL A 50 -5.53 -0.55 -11.18
C VAL A 50 -4.42 -1.58 -11.40
N TRP A 51 -4.59 -2.51 -12.35
CA TRP A 51 -3.59 -3.55 -12.63
C TRP A 51 -2.28 -2.96 -13.12
N SER A 52 -2.36 -2.01 -14.07
CA SER A 52 -1.19 -1.30 -14.60
C SER A 52 -0.55 -0.38 -13.56
N VAL A 53 -1.36 0.28 -12.72
CA VAL A 53 -0.89 1.18 -11.67
C VAL A 53 -0.08 0.44 -10.61
N LEU A 54 -0.55 -0.74 -10.22
CA LEU A 54 0.08 -1.59 -9.22
C LEU A 54 1.14 -2.53 -9.80
N GLU A 55 1.24 -2.59 -11.14
CA GLU A 55 2.17 -3.47 -11.87
C GLU A 55 2.06 -4.93 -11.41
N GLY A 56 0.85 -5.35 -11.07
CA GLY A 56 0.58 -6.69 -10.56
C GLY A 56 0.07 -7.64 -11.62
N ASP A 57 0.14 -8.92 -11.29
CA ASP A 57 -0.27 -10.01 -12.14
C ASP A 57 -1.37 -10.86 -11.47
N LYS A 58 -1.92 -11.81 -12.23
CA LYS A 58 -2.94 -12.74 -11.80
C LYS A 58 -2.52 -13.49 -10.54
N ASP A 59 -3.43 -13.49 -9.57
CA ASP A 59 -3.30 -14.09 -8.25
C ASP A 59 -2.27 -13.39 -7.34
N ASP A 60 -1.73 -12.23 -7.71
CA ASP A 60 -0.80 -11.48 -6.86
C ASP A 60 -1.51 -10.82 -5.66
N VAL A 61 -0.78 -10.68 -4.55
CA VAL A 61 -1.26 -10.04 -3.33
C VAL A 61 -0.36 -8.87 -2.92
N PHE A 62 -0.97 -7.74 -2.62
CA PHE A 62 -0.33 -6.54 -2.08
C PHE A 62 -0.82 -6.31 -0.65
N ILE A 63 0.09 -6.05 0.28
CA ILE A 63 -0.21 -5.75 1.67
C ILE A 63 0.31 -4.35 1.99
N TYR A 64 -0.61 -3.47 2.37
CA TYR A 64 -0.33 -2.10 2.79
C TYR A 64 -0.47 -1.96 4.30
N ASP A 65 0.44 -1.20 4.91
CA ASP A 65 0.36 -0.83 6.32
C ASP A 65 -0.68 0.28 6.58
N ARG A 66 -0.84 0.66 7.85
CA ARG A 66 -1.74 1.75 8.29
C ARG A 66 -1.42 3.13 7.71
N CYS A 67 -0.22 3.31 7.15
CA CYS A 67 0.23 4.55 6.54
C CYS A 67 0.05 4.54 5.01
N GLY A 68 -0.54 3.48 4.44
CA GLY A 68 -0.70 3.33 3.00
C GLY A 68 0.59 2.96 2.27
N ARG A 69 1.60 2.43 2.96
CA ARG A 69 2.86 1.97 2.33
C ARG A 69 2.77 0.50 1.97
N LEU A 70 3.23 0.16 0.76
CA LEU A 70 3.35 -1.22 0.33
C LEU A 70 4.41 -1.93 1.20
N SER A 71 3.97 -2.77 2.13
CA SER A 71 4.84 -3.54 3.02
C SER A 71 5.32 -4.83 2.36
N TYR A 72 4.41 -5.50 1.63
CA TYR A 72 4.72 -6.70 0.88
C TYR A 72 3.98 -6.74 -0.45
N PHE A 73 4.72 -7.08 -1.50
CA PHE A 73 4.19 -7.66 -2.72
C PHE A 73 4.50 -9.15 -2.74
N ILE A 74 3.46 -9.98 -2.90
CA ILE A 74 3.54 -11.44 -2.87
C ILE A 74 3.06 -11.95 -4.22
N PRO A 75 3.98 -12.28 -5.14
CA PRO A 75 3.60 -12.73 -6.46
C PRO A 75 3.07 -14.17 -6.44
N PHE A 76 2.24 -14.51 -7.40
CA PHE A 76 1.95 -15.91 -7.73
C PHE A 76 3.25 -16.67 -8.06
N PRO A 77 3.43 -17.93 -7.61
CA PRO A 77 2.48 -18.77 -6.87
C PRO A 77 2.61 -18.69 -5.34
N LEU A 78 3.41 -17.77 -4.78
CA LEU A 78 3.58 -17.64 -3.33
C LEU A 78 2.32 -17.10 -2.63
N SER A 79 1.52 -16.31 -3.36
CA SER A 79 0.24 -15.76 -2.92
C SER A 79 -0.85 -16.81 -2.70
N VAL A 80 -0.71 -18.00 -3.28
CA VAL A 80 -1.73 -19.03 -3.26
C VAL A 80 -1.90 -19.63 -1.87
N THR A 81 -3.09 -19.47 -1.29
CA THR A 81 -3.44 -20.04 0.02
C THR A 81 -4.02 -21.46 -0.12
N LEU A 82 -3.16 -22.46 -0.34
CA LEU A 82 -3.56 -23.89 -0.38
C LEU A 82 -3.42 -24.56 1.00
N PRO A 83 -4.34 -25.48 1.37
CA PRO A 83 -4.18 -26.31 2.57
C PRO A 83 -2.86 -27.08 2.54
N GLY A 84 -2.15 -27.12 3.67
CA GLY A 84 -0.89 -27.86 3.81
C GLY A 84 0.34 -27.15 3.23
N ARG A 85 0.21 -25.93 2.70
CA ARG A 85 1.35 -25.08 2.32
C ARG A 85 1.64 -24.02 3.39
N HIS A 86 2.88 -23.52 3.38
CA HIS A 86 3.27 -22.38 4.20
C HIS A 86 2.37 -21.17 3.90
N PRO A 87 1.72 -20.55 4.90
CA PRO A 87 0.73 -19.50 4.69
C PRO A 87 1.40 -18.11 4.50
N VAL A 88 2.13 -17.93 3.40
CA VAL A 88 2.96 -16.73 3.12
C VAL A 88 2.18 -15.42 3.26
N VAL A 89 0.96 -15.36 2.74
CA VAL A 89 0.10 -14.17 2.85
C VAL A 89 -0.26 -13.85 4.30
N GLU A 90 -0.55 -14.88 5.11
CA GLU A 90 -0.86 -14.69 6.53
C GLU A 90 0.38 -14.27 7.33
N GLU A 91 1.55 -14.85 7.03
CA GLU A 91 2.81 -14.48 7.68
C GLU A 91 3.17 -13.02 7.38
N ALA A 92 3.19 -12.63 6.10
CA ALA A 92 3.48 -11.26 5.69
C ALA A 92 2.50 -10.26 6.30
N LEU A 93 1.22 -10.62 6.40
CA LEU A 93 0.21 -9.79 7.07
C LEU A 93 0.48 -9.67 8.57
N ASN A 94 0.77 -10.76 9.28
CA ASN A 94 1.14 -10.70 10.69
C ASN A 94 2.37 -9.82 10.90
N THR A 95 3.40 -9.96 10.06
CA THR A 95 4.60 -9.12 10.15
C THR A 95 4.26 -7.65 9.93
N THR A 96 3.44 -7.33 8.92
CA THR A 96 2.98 -5.96 8.67
C THR A 96 2.22 -5.39 9.86
N TYR A 97 1.38 -6.19 10.50
CA TYR A 97 0.53 -5.76 11.59
C TYR A 97 1.27 -5.58 12.93
N TYR A 98 2.18 -6.51 13.27
CA TYR A 98 2.82 -6.54 14.59
C TYR A 98 4.24 -5.99 14.63
N ALA A 99 4.97 -6.04 13.51
CA ALA A 99 6.39 -5.69 13.47
C ALA A 99 6.67 -4.38 12.74
N SER A 100 5.66 -3.74 12.14
CA SER A 100 5.78 -2.46 11.42
C SER A 100 7.04 -2.41 10.54
N PRO A 101 7.20 -3.28 9.53
CA PRO A 101 8.43 -3.38 8.73
C PRO A 101 8.81 -2.07 8.03
N CYS A 102 7.83 -1.20 7.80
CA CYS A 102 8.01 0.12 7.23
C CYS A 102 8.25 1.22 8.28
N GLY A 103 8.32 0.88 9.57
CA GLY A 103 8.44 1.79 10.70
C GLY A 103 7.09 2.24 11.26
N ASP A 104 7.07 2.68 12.52
CA ASP A 104 5.84 2.97 13.25
C ASP A 104 5.18 4.31 12.87
N PHE A 105 5.93 5.26 12.32
CA PHE A 105 5.43 6.60 12.05
C PHE A 105 4.99 6.76 10.60
N CYS A 106 3.77 7.28 10.41
CA CYS A 106 3.32 7.71 9.09
C CYS A 106 3.93 9.08 8.78
N PRO A 107 4.57 9.25 7.61
CA PRO A 107 4.98 10.57 7.15
C PRO A 107 3.76 11.50 7.18
N GLN A 108 3.89 12.65 7.85
CA GLN A 108 2.88 13.69 7.73
C GLN A 108 2.95 14.18 6.28
N ASP A 109 1.80 14.20 5.60
CA ASP A 109 1.70 14.68 4.23
C ASP A 109 2.26 16.11 4.18
N SER A 110 3.48 16.25 3.68
CA SER A 110 4.16 17.56 3.60
C SER A 110 3.57 18.42 2.48
N SER A 111 2.48 17.95 1.84
CA SER A 111 1.74 18.64 0.79
C SER A 111 0.76 19.70 1.33
N ALA A 112 0.57 19.81 2.64
CA ALA A 112 -0.10 20.97 3.24
C ALA A 112 0.84 22.18 3.18
N ILE A 113 0.98 22.80 2.01
CA ILE A 113 1.49 24.17 1.91
C ILE A 113 0.61 25.03 2.81
N PRO A 114 1.14 25.65 3.88
CA PRO A 114 0.39 26.66 4.60
C PRO A 114 0.16 27.80 3.60
N LEU A 115 -1.08 27.97 3.17
CA LEU A 115 -1.50 29.13 2.39
C LEU A 115 -1.06 30.37 3.19
N GLY A 116 -0.17 31.15 2.57
CA GLY A 116 0.72 32.08 3.24
C GLY A 116 0.07 32.95 4.29
N SER A 117 0.82 33.15 5.38
CA SER A 117 0.71 34.34 6.20
C SER A 117 0.76 35.58 5.30
N SER A 118 -0.39 36.24 5.15
CA SER A 118 -0.49 37.53 4.47
C SER A 118 0.39 38.55 5.22
N PRO A 119 1.33 39.24 4.57
CA PRO A 119 2.00 40.37 5.18
C PRO A 119 0.99 41.51 5.33
N HIS A 120 0.77 41.93 6.57
CA HIS A 120 0.09 43.18 6.88
C HIS A 120 0.77 44.34 6.14
N GLU A 121 0.13 44.86 5.10
CA GLU A 121 0.30 46.26 4.69
C GLU A 121 -0.87 47.07 5.26
N HIS A 122 -0.60 47.80 6.34
CA HIS A 122 -1.33 49.03 6.64
C HIS A 122 -0.33 50.18 6.62
N GLN A 123 -0.50 51.00 5.62
CA GLN A 123 0.31 52.16 5.34
C GLN A 123 -0.11 53.34 6.24
N GLN A 124 0.93 54.06 6.69
CA GLN A 124 1.01 55.49 6.98
C GLN A 124 1.02 56.00 8.46
N GLN A 125 2.24 56.47 8.82
CA GLN A 125 2.62 57.74 9.48
C GLN A 125 3.21 57.71 10.91
N ARG A 126 4.36 58.40 11.01
CA ARG A 126 5.30 58.55 12.12
C ARG A 126 5.21 59.97 12.67
N ILE A 127 5.10 60.18 13.99
CA ILE A 127 5.65 61.33 14.75
C ILE A 127 6.01 60.89 16.19
N PRO A 128 7.13 61.35 16.80
CA PRO A 128 7.59 60.93 18.14
C PRO A 128 7.26 61.94 19.28
N GLY A 129 6.97 61.43 20.49
CA GLY A 129 7.02 62.23 21.74
C GLY A 129 6.06 61.85 22.88
N GLN A 130 6.58 61.08 23.86
CA GLN A 130 6.42 61.13 25.34
C GLN A 130 5.07 60.92 26.11
N ILE A 131 5.26 60.28 27.29
CA ILE A 131 4.53 60.13 28.58
C ILE A 131 3.45 59.04 28.81
N ASP A 132 3.88 58.01 29.57
CA ASP A 132 3.31 57.29 30.73
C ASP A 132 1.80 57.05 30.91
N ALA A 133 1.42 55.77 31.08
CA ALA A 133 0.87 55.16 32.32
C ALA A 133 -0.04 53.93 32.06
N GLU A 134 0.28 52.85 32.77
CA GLU A 134 -0.58 51.80 33.39
C GLU A 134 -1.76 51.16 32.61
N GLY A 135 -1.78 49.82 32.58
CA GLY A 135 -2.94 49.04 32.19
C GLY A 135 -2.67 47.53 32.15
N GLU A 136 -3.25 46.80 33.09
CA GLU A 136 -2.98 45.41 33.47
C GLU A 136 -3.56 44.36 32.50
N GLY A 137 -2.99 43.14 32.57
CA GLY A 137 -3.75 41.88 32.59
C GLY A 137 -4.32 41.33 31.28
N GLU A 138 -3.67 40.32 30.71
CA GLU A 138 -4.09 38.90 30.77
C GLU A 138 -3.49 38.08 29.62
N THR A 139 -2.71 37.07 30.02
CA THR A 139 -2.10 36.07 29.16
C THR A 139 -3.16 35.05 28.72
N GLY A 140 -3.73 35.24 27.54
CA GLY A 140 -4.46 34.20 26.82
C GLY A 140 -3.49 33.34 26.00
N ILE A 141 -2.90 32.30 26.59
CA ILE A 141 -2.22 31.25 25.81
C ILE A 141 -3.33 30.48 25.09
N ALA A 142 -3.53 30.81 23.81
CA ALA A 142 -4.33 30.00 22.90
C ALA A 142 -3.60 28.66 22.69
N VAL A 143 -3.92 27.69 23.52
CA VAL A 143 -3.54 26.29 23.29
C VAL A 143 -4.29 25.86 22.03
N SER A 144 -3.58 25.79 20.92
CA SER A 144 -4.06 25.09 19.73
C SER A 144 -4.43 23.66 20.12
N PRO A 145 -5.58 23.13 19.70
CA PRO A 145 -5.94 21.75 19.99
C PRO A 145 -4.86 20.81 19.44
N PRO A 146 -4.58 19.69 20.13
CA PRO A 146 -3.65 18.69 19.61
C PRO A 146 -4.13 18.27 18.22
N ALA A 147 -3.24 18.37 17.24
CA ALA A 147 -3.46 17.81 15.92
C ALA A 147 -3.91 16.36 16.12
N THR A 148 -5.13 16.05 15.69
CA THR A 148 -5.64 14.70 15.62
C THR A 148 -4.60 13.85 14.88
N PRO A 149 -4.19 12.69 15.42
CA PRO A 149 -3.34 11.79 14.65
C PRO A 149 -4.09 11.51 13.35
N SER A 150 -3.45 11.79 12.22
CA SER A 150 -3.93 11.44 10.89
C SER A 150 -4.56 10.05 10.97
N GLU A 151 -5.88 9.95 10.77
CA GLU A 151 -6.59 8.68 10.79
C GLU A 151 -5.97 7.82 9.68
N GLY A 152 -5.06 6.92 10.05
CA GLY A 152 -4.41 6.03 9.11
C GLY A 152 -5.48 5.22 8.37
N LEU A 153 -5.27 4.94 7.09
CA LEU A 153 -6.27 4.33 6.19
C LEU A 153 -6.65 2.87 6.54
N GLY A 154 -6.31 2.40 7.73
CA GLY A 154 -6.33 0.99 8.15
C GLY A 154 -5.32 0.15 7.36
N TRP A 155 -5.06 -1.07 7.81
CA TRP A 155 -4.25 -2.02 7.04
C TRP A 155 -5.07 -2.54 5.85
N ARG A 156 -4.44 -2.76 4.70
CA ARG A 156 -5.16 -3.22 3.49
C ARG A 156 -4.45 -4.39 2.82
N VAL A 157 -5.23 -5.39 2.40
CA VAL A 157 -4.80 -6.50 1.55
C VAL A 157 -5.53 -6.39 0.22
N ILE A 158 -4.79 -6.23 -0.88
CA ILE A 158 -5.32 -6.20 -2.25
C ILE A 158 -4.94 -7.49 -2.94
N HIS A 159 -5.89 -8.17 -3.57
CA HIS A 159 -5.66 -9.39 -4.33
C HIS A 159 -6.17 -9.26 -5.75
N MET A 160 -5.25 -9.45 -6.71
CA MET A 160 -5.55 -9.48 -8.13
C MET A 160 -5.95 -10.90 -8.52
N VAL A 161 -7.13 -11.10 -9.11
CA VAL A 161 -7.63 -12.49 -9.32
C VAL A 161 -7.54 -12.94 -10.77
N PHE A 162 -7.99 -12.11 -11.69
CA PHE A 162 -8.04 -12.43 -13.10
C PHE A 162 -7.39 -11.32 -13.88
N GLY A 163 -6.49 -11.64 -14.80
CA GLY A 163 -5.86 -10.74 -15.74
C GLY A 163 -4.84 -11.53 -16.55
N ASP A 164 -4.40 -10.97 -17.67
CA ASP A 164 -3.36 -11.60 -18.46
C ASP A 164 -2.03 -11.37 -17.76
N GLY A 165 -1.41 -12.48 -17.34
CA GLY A 165 0.03 -12.64 -17.14
C GLY A 165 0.80 -11.57 -17.88
N HIS A 166 1.50 -10.65 -17.22
CA HIS A 166 2.45 -9.78 -17.91
C HIS A 166 3.65 -10.64 -18.36
N GLN A 167 3.44 -11.52 -19.33
CA GLN A 167 4.48 -12.16 -20.11
C GLN A 167 5.08 -11.07 -20.98
N GLY A 168 6.08 -10.38 -20.42
CA GLY A 168 6.89 -9.42 -21.14
C GLY A 168 7.33 -10.00 -22.48
N GLN A 169 6.80 -9.41 -23.55
CA GLN A 169 7.32 -9.49 -24.89
C GLN A 169 8.76 -8.98 -24.86
N VAL A 170 9.72 -9.91 -24.78
CA VAL A 170 11.11 -9.60 -25.08
C VAL A 170 11.26 -9.70 -26.59
N ASP A 171 10.96 -8.60 -27.29
CA ASP A 171 11.38 -8.43 -28.67
C ASP A 171 12.92 -8.43 -28.72
N SER A 172 13.50 -9.56 -29.12
CA SER A 172 14.93 -9.68 -29.45
C SER A 172 15.10 -10.18 -30.88
N HIS A 173 15.02 -9.25 -31.82
CA HIS A 173 15.84 -9.30 -33.03
C HIS A 173 17.32 -9.16 -32.58
N THR A 174 18.34 -9.92 -32.97
CA THR A 174 18.64 -10.78 -34.15
C THR A 174 19.90 -11.64 -33.79
N PRO A 175 20.55 -12.44 -34.68
CA PRO A 175 20.97 -13.81 -34.36
C PRO A 175 22.50 -14.03 -34.27
N SER A 176 22.93 -15.13 -33.64
CA SER A 176 24.05 -15.93 -34.20
C SER A 176 24.20 -17.30 -33.56
N ARG A 177 24.42 -18.24 -34.48
CA ARG A 177 24.74 -19.66 -34.36
C ARG A 177 26.10 -19.87 -33.69
N ALA A 178 26.18 -20.76 -32.70
CA ALA A 178 27.26 -21.73 -32.56
C ALA A 178 26.87 -22.85 -31.59
N GLN A 179 27.41 -24.00 -31.90
CA GLN A 179 27.18 -25.33 -31.37
C GLN A 179 28.27 -25.65 -30.35
N GLU A 180 27.98 -26.38 -29.28
CA GLU A 180 28.76 -27.51 -28.71
C GLU A 180 28.31 -27.88 -27.29
N GLY A 181 28.49 -29.16 -26.96
CA GLY A 181 27.85 -29.85 -25.85
C GLY A 181 28.49 -29.66 -24.47
N GLY A 182 27.85 -30.26 -23.47
CA GLY A 182 28.34 -30.29 -22.10
C GLY A 182 27.34 -30.95 -21.16
N VAL A 183 27.50 -32.25 -20.92
CA VAL A 183 26.83 -32.98 -19.84
C VAL A 183 27.36 -32.46 -18.51
N THR A 184 26.50 -31.87 -17.69
CA THR A 184 26.77 -31.68 -16.26
C THR A 184 25.58 -32.16 -15.43
N ARG A 185 25.88 -33.17 -14.61
CA ARG A 185 25.02 -33.73 -13.57
C ARG A 185 24.42 -32.61 -12.70
N GLY A 186 23.10 -32.58 -12.59
CA GLY A 186 22.39 -31.67 -11.69
C GLY A 186 22.74 -31.95 -10.24
N ALA A 187 23.21 -30.92 -9.55
CA ALA A 187 23.20 -30.86 -8.09
C ALA A 187 21.75 -30.64 -7.62
N PRO A 188 21.37 -31.17 -6.44
CA PRO A 188 20.03 -30.93 -5.91
C PRO A 188 19.91 -29.45 -5.56
N HIS A 189 18.93 -28.78 -6.17
CA HIS A 189 18.54 -27.43 -5.78
C HIS A 189 18.00 -27.49 -4.35
N ASP A 190 18.75 -26.88 -3.42
CA ASP A 190 18.25 -26.51 -2.10
C ASP A 190 16.97 -25.70 -2.28
N HIS A 191 15.86 -26.25 -1.76
CA HIS A 191 14.64 -25.50 -1.54
C HIS A 191 14.89 -24.57 -0.35
N GLN A 192 15.66 -23.51 -0.58
CA GLN A 192 15.68 -22.36 0.31
C GLN A 192 14.24 -21.86 0.40
N GLU A 193 13.63 -22.00 1.58
CA GLU A 193 12.34 -21.37 1.86
C GLU A 193 12.46 -19.90 1.50
N ARG A 194 11.71 -19.48 0.46
CA ARG A 194 11.60 -18.08 0.09
C ARG A 194 10.77 -17.41 1.17
N HIS A 195 11.44 -16.92 2.21
CA HIS A 195 10.82 -16.00 3.15
C HIS A 195 10.46 -14.72 2.38
N PRO A 196 9.24 -14.18 2.57
CA PRO A 196 8.84 -12.93 1.96
C PRO A 196 9.74 -11.81 2.48
N THR A 197 10.52 -11.18 1.61
CA THR A 197 11.28 -9.98 1.95
C THR A 197 10.35 -8.77 1.84
N PRO A 198 10.33 -7.87 2.84
CA PRO A 198 9.61 -6.61 2.72
C PRO A 198 10.05 -5.89 1.44
N THR A 199 9.09 -5.31 0.73
CA THR A 199 9.38 -4.42 -0.39
C THR A 199 10.05 -3.15 0.16
N GLU A 200 10.76 -2.39 -0.68
CA GLU A 200 11.06 -1.00 -0.30
C GLU A 200 9.72 -0.33 0.04
N CYS A 201 9.54 0.06 1.30
CA CYS A 201 8.27 0.51 1.86
C CYS A 201 7.82 1.85 1.26
N VAL A 202 7.42 1.81 -0.01
CA VAL A 202 7.02 2.97 -0.79
C VAL A 202 5.53 3.20 -0.59
N SER A 203 5.16 4.42 -0.18
CA SER A 203 3.79 4.90 -0.30
C SER A 203 3.46 5.00 -1.77
N ILE A 204 2.54 4.18 -2.25
CA ILE A 204 1.99 4.35 -3.58
C ILE A 204 0.95 5.48 -3.45
N ASN A 205 1.40 6.73 -3.56
CA ASN A 205 0.53 7.87 -3.86
C ASN A 205 0.08 7.79 -5.34
N LYS A 206 -0.50 6.67 -5.73
CA LYS A 206 -1.22 6.54 -7.00
C LYS A 206 -2.67 6.41 -6.58
N ALA A 207 -3.44 7.49 -6.74
CA ALA A 207 -4.84 7.56 -6.34
C ALA A 207 -5.58 6.32 -6.89
N ILE A 208 -6.02 5.45 -5.98
CA ILE A 208 -7.00 4.38 -6.18
C ILE A 208 -8.13 4.65 -5.19
#